data_AF-A0A2N6C3V6-F1
#
_entry.id   AF-A0A2N6C3V6-F1
#
_cell.length_a   1.000
_cell.length_b   1.000
_cell.length_c   1.000
_cell.angle_alpha   90.00
_cell.angle_beta   90.00
_cell.angle_gamma   90.00
#
_symmetry.space_group_name_H-M   'P 1'
#
loop_
_entity.id
_entity.type
_entity.pdbx_description
1 polymer ?
#
loop_
_entity_poly.entity_id
_entity_poly.type
_entity_poly.pdbx_seq_one_letter_code
_entity_poly.pdbx_strand_id
1 'polypeptide(L)'
;MIRALRDVDGANLDRVQIVKGWLNSTGALQEKVYDVMCYDNRSINSKGLCDKPVGNTVDITTATYTNSIGEALMLAYWQDPDFDPKQQAFYYVRVLEISTRRWST
;
A
#
# COMPACT_ATOMS: atom_id res chain seq x y z
N MET A 1 -13.27 2.20 6.94
CA MET A 1 -13.43 1.53 5.63
C MET A 1 -12.62 2.30 4.61
N ILE A 2 -11.90 1.59 3.73
CA ILE A 2 -11.14 2.16 2.63
C ILE A 2 -11.70 1.59 1.33
N ARG A 3 -11.85 2.45 0.32
CA ARG A 3 -12.18 2.06 -1.05
C ARG A 3 -11.22 2.75 -2.00
N ALA A 4 -10.59 1.99 -2.88
CA ALA A 4 -9.67 2.53 -3.89
C ALA A 4 -9.99 1.89 -5.25
N LEU A 5 -10.13 2.74 -6.26
CA LEU A 5 -10.30 2.34 -7.65
C LEU A 5 -9.06 2.81 -8.40
N ARG A 6 -8.48 1.96 -9.25
CA ARG A 6 -7.37 2.38 -10.12
C ARG A 6 -7.80 3.52 -11.05
N ASP A 7 -6.83 4.30 -11.50
CA ASP A 7 -7.03 5.19 -12.64
C ASP A 7 -7.33 4.35 -13.89
N VAL A 8 -8.21 4.85 -14.78
CA VAL A 8 -8.58 4.14 -16.02
C VAL A 8 -7.37 3.88 -16.91
N ASP A 9 -6.41 4.82 -16.93
CA ASP A 9 -5.16 4.76 -17.70
C ASP A 9 -3.99 4.19 -16.86
N GLY A 10 -4.21 3.95 -15.57
CA GLY A 10 -3.21 3.44 -14.63
C GLY A 10 -3.10 1.92 -14.56
N ALA A 11 -2.21 1.42 -13.71
CA ALA A 11 -2.07 -0.02 -13.48
C ALA A 11 -3.06 -0.54 -12.43
N ASN A 12 -3.27 -1.85 -12.40
CA ASN A 12 -4.01 -2.47 -11.30
C ASN A 12 -3.31 -2.24 -9.94
N LEU A 13 -4.09 -2.26 -8.87
CA LEU A 13 -3.63 -2.02 -7.52
C LEU A 13 -2.95 -3.28 -6.95
N ASP A 14 -1.78 -3.09 -6.33
CA ASP A 14 -1.00 -4.11 -5.62
C ASP A 14 -1.45 -4.23 -4.16
N ARG A 15 -1.46 -3.11 -3.44
CA ARG A 15 -1.78 -3.08 -2.00
C ARG A 15 -2.28 -1.73 -1.52
N VAL A 16 -3.03 -1.76 -0.42
CA VAL A 16 -3.42 -0.58 0.35
C VAL A 16 -2.61 -0.53 1.62
N GLN A 17 -2.08 0.64 1.93
CA GLN A 17 -1.34 0.91 3.14
C GLN A 17 -2.00 2.05 3.94
N ILE A 18 -1.84 1.98 5.26
CA ILE A 18 -2.03 3.13 6.14
C ILE A 18 -0.68 3.50 6.71
N VAL A 19 -0.33 4.77 6.60
CA VAL A 19 0.86 5.33 7.18
C VAL A 19 0.45 6.17 8.38
N LYS A 20 0.87 5.74 9.57
CA LYS A 20 0.67 6.42 10.84
C LYS A 20 1.95 7.16 11.18
N GLY A 21 1.86 8.47 11.43
CA GLY A 21 2.94 9.26 12.00
C GLY A 21 2.53 9.87 13.32
N TRP A 22 3.42 9.93 14.31
CA TRP A 22 3.16 10.50 15.63
C TRP A 22 4.44 11.02 16.28
N LEU A 23 4.30 11.83 17.33
CA LEU A 23 5.41 12.22 18.19
C LEU A 23 5.49 11.27 19.40
N ASN A 24 6.68 10.78 19.71
CA ASN A 24 6.92 10.00 20.93
C ASN A 24 7.02 10.89 22.19
N SER A 25 7.28 10.30 23.35
CA SER A 25 7.41 11.03 24.63
C SER A 25 8.57 12.04 24.66
N THR A 26 9.56 11.93 23.77
CA THR A 26 10.67 12.87 23.64
C THR A 26 10.40 13.95 22.59
N GLY A 27 9.22 13.96 21.96
CA GLY A 27 8.88 14.87 20.86
C GLY A 27 9.51 14.49 19.51
N ALA A 28 10.09 13.30 19.38
CA ALA A 28 10.66 12.83 18.12
C ALA A 28 9.58 12.22 17.22
N LEU A 29 9.65 12.55 15.92
CA LEU A 29 8.75 11.99 14.91
C LEU A 29 9.00 10.49 14.75
N GLN A 30 7.91 9.73 14.72
CA GLN A 30 7.87 8.31 14.42
C GLN A 30 6.91 8.07 13.26
N GLU A 31 7.21 7.06 12.45
CA GLU A 31 6.34 6.59 11.38
C GLU A 31 6.22 5.06 11.45
N LYS A 32 5.03 4.55 11.19
CA LYS A 32 4.77 3.13 10.97
C LYS A 32 3.83 2.94 9.80
N VAL A 33 4.17 2.00 8.95
CA VAL A 33 3.38 1.61 7.77
C VAL A 33 2.71 0.28 8.07
N TYR A 34 1.41 0.21 7.78
CA TYR A 34 0.62 -1.02 7.84
C TYR A 34 0.13 -1.32 6.43
N ASP A 35 0.47 -2.49 5.90
CA ASP A 35 -0.27 -3.08 4.79
C ASP A 35 -1.60 -3.57 5.34
N VAL A 36 -2.70 -3.10 4.76
CA VAL A 36 -4.06 -3.40 5.23
C VAL A 36 -4.85 -4.26 4.25
N MET A 37 -4.36 -4.38 3.01
CA MET A 37 -4.86 -5.28 1.99
C MET A 37 -3.76 -5.52 0.96
N CYS A 38 -3.56 -6.79 0.58
CA CYS A 38 -2.58 -7.21 -0.43
C CYS A 38 -3.30 -8.04 -1.51
N TYR A 39 -3.01 -7.80 -2.80
CA TYR A 39 -3.46 -8.66 -3.90
C TYR A 39 -2.87 -10.09 -3.83
N ASP A 40 -3.47 -11.08 -4.50
CA ASP A 40 -2.97 -12.47 -4.70
C ASP A 40 -2.90 -13.35 -3.44
N ASN A 41 -3.92 -13.29 -2.57
CA ASN A 41 -3.98 -14.07 -1.32
C ASN A 41 -2.74 -13.93 -0.42
N ARG A 42 -1.97 -12.86 -0.61
CA ARG A 42 -0.83 -12.53 0.24
C ARG A 42 -1.32 -12.24 1.63
N SER A 43 -0.74 -12.92 2.61
CA SER A 43 -1.07 -12.69 4.01
C SER A 43 -0.31 -11.47 4.52
N ILE A 44 -0.93 -10.73 5.43
CA ILE A 44 -0.23 -9.70 6.20
C ILE A 44 0.50 -10.42 7.35
N ASN A 45 1.83 -10.34 7.36
CA ASN A 45 2.66 -11.00 8.35
C ASN A 45 2.62 -10.28 9.71
N SER A 46 3.31 -10.83 10.71
CA SER A 46 3.38 -10.27 12.07
C SER A 46 4.00 -8.87 12.16
N LYS A 47 4.68 -8.40 11.10
CA LYS A 47 5.22 -7.04 11.00
C LYS A 47 4.24 -6.05 10.38
N GLY A 48 3.03 -6.49 10.01
CA GLY A 48 2.04 -5.65 9.35
C GLY A 48 2.36 -5.39 7.88
N LEU A 49 3.09 -6.29 7.21
CA LEU A 49 3.50 -6.17 5.81
C LEU A 49 3.01 -7.37 4.99
N CYS A 50 2.76 -7.20 3.70
CA CYS A 50 2.53 -8.32 2.79
C CYS A 50 3.70 -9.32 2.87
N ASP A 51 3.38 -10.61 2.96
CA ASP A 51 4.34 -11.70 3.16
C ASP A 51 5.33 -11.93 2.00
N LYS A 52 4.94 -11.57 0.77
CA LYS A 52 5.79 -11.63 -0.43
C LYS A 52 5.56 -10.40 -1.34
N PRO A 53 6.54 -10.04 -2.19
CA PRO A 53 6.34 -9.03 -3.23
C PRO A 53 5.22 -9.41 -4.19
N VAL A 54 4.61 -8.41 -4.82
CA VAL A 54 3.74 -8.65 -5.99
C VAL A 54 4.58 -9.10 -7.17
N GLY A 55 3.97 -9.86 -8.09
CA GLY A 55 4.59 -10.20 -9.37
C GLY A 55 4.90 -8.96 -10.22
N ASN A 56 5.54 -9.19 -11.36
CA ASN A 56 5.88 -8.13 -12.31
C ASN A 56 5.36 -8.49 -13.71
N THR A 57 4.69 -7.54 -14.34
CA THR A 57 4.14 -7.66 -15.71
C THR A 57 4.77 -6.67 -16.69
N VAL A 58 5.80 -5.93 -16.28
CA VAL A 58 6.51 -4.98 -17.14
C VAL A 58 7.30 -5.73 -18.22
N ASP A 59 7.03 -5.38 -19.47
CA ASP A 59 7.91 -5.68 -20.59
C ASP A 59 8.90 -4.53 -20.77
N ILE A 60 10.16 -4.82 -20.44
CA ILE A 60 11.27 -3.85 -20.50
C ILE A 60 11.61 -3.50 -21.95
N THR A 61 11.40 -4.41 -22.90
CA THR A 61 11.77 -4.22 -24.31
C THR A 61 10.84 -3.25 -25.02
N THR A 62 9.54 -3.34 -24.74
CA THR A 62 8.51 -2.47 -25.32
C THR A 62 8.11 -1.30 -24.41
N ALA A 63 8.65 -1.26 -23.18
CA ALA A 63 8.24 -0.33 -22.14
C ALA A 63 6.72 -0.31 -21.94
N THR A 64 6.12 -1.49 -21.87
CA THR A 64 4.70 -1.71 -21.60
C THR A 64 4.50 -2.57 -20.36
N TYR A 65 3.26 -2.72 -19.90
CA TYR A 65 2.89 -3.64 -18.83
C TYR A 65 1.49 -4.17 -19.11
N THR A 66 1.13 -5.30 -18.49
CA THR A 66 -0.23 -5.84 -18.55
C THR A 66 -0.90 -5.78 -17.18
N ASN A 67 -2.23 -5.65 -17.18
CA ASN A 67 -3.06 -5.71 -15.97
C ASN A 67 -3.52 -7.16 -15.68
N SER A 68 -2.65 -8.15 -15.94
CA SER A 68 -2.95 -9.57 -15.67
C SER A 68 -2.80 -9.95 -14.19
N ILE A 69 -2.23 -9.05 -13.37
CA ILE A 69 -2.13 -9.15 -11.91
C ILE A 69 -2.64 -7.84 -11.27
N GLY A 70 -2.82 -7.83 -9.95
CA GLY A 70 -3.42 -6.72 -9.20
C GLY A 70 -4.95 -6.71 -9.28
N GLU A 71 -5.58 -5.76 -8.57
CA GLU A 71 -7.04 -5.53 -8.63
C GLU A 71 -7.38 -4.15 -9.16
N ALA A 72 -8.48 -4.02 -9.90
CA ALA A 72 -9.00 -2.72 -10.29
C ALA A 72 -9.64 -1.97 -9.10
N LEU A 73 -10.27 -2.69 -8.17
CA LEU A 73 -10.98 -2.16 -7.01
C LEU A 73 -10.51 -2.87 -5.74
N MET A 74 -10.13 -2.09 -4.72
CA MET A 74 -9.80 -2.60 -3.39
C MET A 74 -10.76 -2.06 -2.35
N LEU A 75 -11.24 -2.96 -1.48
CA LEU A 75 -12.12 -2.66 -0.36
C LEU A 75 -11.48 -3.24 0.89
N ALA A 76 -11.11 -2.37 1.84
CA ALA A 76 -10.44 -2.78 3.07
C ALA A 76 -11.14 -2.22 4.31
N TYR A 77 -11.06 -2.97 5.40
CA TYR A 77 -11.34 -2.49 6.74
C TYR A 77 -10.04 -2.57 7.55
N TRP A 78 -9.76 -1.53 8.30
CA TRP A 78 -8.61 -1.50 9.20
C TRP A 78 -8.96 -0.71 10.44
N GLN A 79 -8.38 -1.15 11.55
CA GLN A 79 -8.41 -0.51 12.85
C GLN A 79 -6.98 -0.50 13.38
N ASP A 80 -6.54 0.62 13.93
CA ASP A 80 -5.18 0.77 14.46
C ASP A 80 -4.96 -0.18 15.65
N PRO A 81 -4.11 -1.22 15.50
CA PRO A 81 -3.83 -2.15 16.60
C PRO A 81 -3.00 -1.50 17.72
N ASP A 82 -2.31 -0.38 17.41
CA ASP A 82 -1.43 0.34 18.31
C ASP A 82 -2.02 1.71 18.68
N PHE A 83 -3.35 1.85 18.66
CA PHE A 83 -4.03 3.10 18.96
C PHE A 83 -3.76 3.55 20.40
N ASP A 84 -3.26 4.77 20.55
CA ASP A 84 -3.10 5.43 21.84
C ASP A 84 -3.76 6.82 21.77
N PRO A 85 -4.83 7.09 22.54
CA PRO A 85 -5.52 8.38 22.51
C PRO A 85 -4.66 9.54 23.03
N LYS A 86 -3.51 9.27 23.67
CA LYS A 86 -2.56 10.30 24.12
C LYS A 86 -1.59 10.73 23.03
N GLN A 87 -1.49 9.99 21.94
CA GLN A 87 -0.61 10.32 20.82
C GLN A 87 -1.31 11.31 19.88
N GLN A 88 -0.63 12.42 19.60
CA GLN A 88 -0.98 13.28 18.46
C GLN A 88 -0.49 12.59 17.18
N ALA A 89 -1.35 11.74 16.63
CA ALA A 89 -1.07 10.97 15.43
C ALA A 89 -1.80 11.53 14.21
N PHE A 90 -1.14 11.49 13.06
CA PHE A 90 -1.77 11.67 11.75
C PHE A 90 -1.76 10.36 10.99
N TYR A 91 -2.71 10.22 10.06
CA TYR A 91 -2.87 9.03 9.23
C TYR A 91 -3.10 9.47 7.79
N TYR A 92 -2.47 8.79 6.84
CA TYR A 92 -2.88 8.86 5.44
C TYR A 92 -2.92 7.47 4.82
N VAL A 93 -3.77 7.32 3.81
CA VAL A 93 -3.85 6.10 3.00
C VAL A 93 -2.88 6.23 1.84
N ARG A 94 -2.06 5.21 1.61
CA ARG A 94 -1.20 5.08 0.44
C ARG A 94 -1.61 3.83 -0.33
N VAL A 95 -2.04 4.01 -1.57
CA VAL A 95 -2.41 2.90 -2.46
C VAL A 95 -1.28 2.74 -3.48
N LEU A 96 -0.82 1.51 -3.68
CA LEU A 96 0.26 1.21 -4.60
C LEU A 96 -0.26 0.40 -5.77
N GLU A 97 0.10 0.83 -6.97
CA GLU A 97 -0.09 0.06 -8.19
C GLU A 97 0.95 -1.06 -8.28
N ILE A 98 0.68 -2.04 -9.14
CA ILE A 98 1.70 -2.99 -9.62
C ILE A 98 2.81 -2.21 -10.36
N SER A 99 3.96 -2.86 -10.59
CA SER A 99 5.08 -2.19 -11.24
C SER A 99 4.68 -1.62 -12.61
N THR A 100 4.92 -0.32 -12.78
CA THR A 100 4.79 0.38 -14.05
C THR A 100 6.17 0.78 -14.57
N ARG A 101 6.24 1.14 -15.85
CA ARG A 101 7.46 1.71 -16.42
C ARG A 101 7.79 3.03 -15.72
N ARG A 102 9.06 3.23 -15.37
CA ARG A 102 9.56 4.54 -14.94
C ARG A 102 10.03 5.34 -16.14
N TRP A 103 9.75 6.64 -16.16
CA TRP A 103 10.46 7.54 -17.06
C TRP A 103 11.82 7.85 -16.44
N SER A 104 12.88 7.22 -16.94
CA SER A 104 14.25 7.62 -16.59
C SER A 104 14.72 8.66 -17.60
N THR A 105 14.97 9.89 -17.13
CA THR A 105 15.80 10.87 -17.83
C THR A 105 17.28 10.52 -17.71
#